data_AF-A0A1C6JP85-F1
#
_entry.id   AF-A0A1C6JP85-F1
#
_cell.length_a   1.000
_cell.length_b   1.000
_cell.length_c   1.000
_cell.angle_alpha   90.00
_cell.angle_beta   90.00
_cell.angle_gamma   90.00
#
_symmetry.space_group_name_H-M   'P 1'
#
loop_
_entity.id
_entity.type
_entity.pdbx_description
1 polymer ?
#
loop_
_entity_poly.entity_id
_entity_poly.type
_entity_poly.pdbx_seq_one_letter_code
_entity_poly.pdbx_strand_id
1 'polypeptide(L)'
;MDKIKKNMKRILGNINKIGLKNKCFTIISNNCWGGFVYQKFNLQYRTPFVGLFIFAPDYIELLENFDILIEKKLFFIDAGSSKYKEELINNNTFNKYPIAKLGENVEIHFLHYHSKEEAENKWNERCSRINRDNLLVKFSDKDKCYDDLIFRFDKLKFKNKICFSAKEFKSCKSVITLREFSGEEFVKDEWRYYKKYINIKKLLNSLNT
;
A
#
# COMPACT_ATOMS: atom_id res chain seq x y z
N MET A 1 -10.69 7.64 24.65
CA MET A 1 -10.48 6.19 24.93
C MET A 1 -9.00 5.76 24.92
N ASP A 2 -7.98 6.66 24.99
CA ASP A 2 -6.80 6.39 24.12
C ASP A 2 -5.37 6.48 24.68
N LYS A 3 -5.10 6.94 25.91
CA LYS A 3 -3.70 6.97 26.39
C LYS A 3 -3.17 5.57 26.75
N ILE A 4 -3.98 4.78 27.44
CA ILE A 4 -3.67 3.39 27.81
C ILE A 4 -3.58 2.51 26.56
N LYS A 5 -4.57 2.58 25.65
CA LYS A 5 -4.56 1.83 24.39
C LYS A 5 -3.37 2.19 23.50
N LYS A 6 -3.00 3.47 23.40
CA LYS A 6 -1.81 3.93 22.66
C LYS A 6 -0.51 3.42 23.29
N ASN A 7 -0.40 3.48 24.61
CA ASN A 7 0.76 2.96 25.35
C ASN A 7 0.90 1.44 25.18
N MET A 8 -0.19 0.68 25.28
CA MET A 8 -0.21 -0.76 25.03
C MET A 8 0.22 -1.10 23.60
N LYS A 9 -0.31 -0.40 22.58
CA LYS A 9 0.12 -0.57 21.18
C LYS A 9 1.61 -0.33 21.01
N ARG A 10 2.16 0.70 21.67
CA ARG A 10 3.60 1.01 21.62
C ARG A 10 4.44 -0.10 22.25
N ILE A 11 4.03 -0.62 23.42
CA ILE A 11 4.71 -1.74 24.11
C ILE A 11 4.67 -3.00 23.24
N LEU A 12 3.49 -3.39 22.76
CA LEU A 12 3.31 -4.54 21.86
C LEU A 12 4.14 -4.39 20.58
N GLY A 13 4.21 -3.18 20.03
CA GLY A 13 5.05 -2.88 18.87
C GLY A 13 6.53 -3.11 19.14
N ASN A 14 7.02 -2.68 20.31
CA ASN A 14 8.41 -2.92 20.72
C ASN A 14 8.70 -4.40 20.96
N ILE A 15 7.75 -5.16 21.53
CA ILE A 15 7.88 -6.62 21.66
C ILE A 15 7.92 -7.28 20.27
N ASN A 16 7.04 -6.85 19.36
CA ASN A 16 7.02 -7.37 17.99
C ASN A 16 8.35 -7.13 17.24
N LYS A 17 9.09 -6.06 17.56
CA LYS A 17 10.42 -5.76 16.99
C LYS A 17 11.49 -6.78 17.39
N ILE A 18 11.31 -7.56 18.45
CA ILE A 18 12.32 -8.55 18.87
C ILE A 18 12.57 -9.53 17.72
N GLY A 19 13.82 -9.64 17.26
CA GLY A 19 14.21 -10.46 16.10
C GLY A 19 13.97 -9.81 14.71
N LEU A 20 13.46 -8.58 14.64
CA LEU A 20 13.44 -7.79 13.41
C LEU A 20 14.80 -7.08 13.24
N LYS A 21 15.63 -7.65 12.36
CA LYS A 21 16.98 -7.14 12.03
C LYS A 21 16.89 -6.03 10.99
N ASN A 22 16.09 -6.21 9.94
CA ASN A 22 15.88 -5.19 8.91
C ASN A 22 14.84 -4.15 9.37
N LYS A 23 15.30 -2.94 9.68
CA LYS A 23 14.46 -1.81 10.10
C LYS A 23 14.43 -0.66 9.07
N CYS A 24 15.25 -0.75 8.03
CA CYS A 24 15.47 0.31 7.04
C CYS A 24 14.89 -0.09 5.68
N PHE A 25 13.70 -0.67 5.65
CA PHE A 25 12.98 -1.03 4.42
C PHE A 25 11.94 0.02 4.05
N THR A 26 11.47 -0.03 2.81
CA THR A 26 10.36 0.77 2.28
C THR A 26 9.30 -0.15 1.70
N ILE A 27 8.05 -0.06 2.19
CA ILE A 27 6.92 -0.79 1.61
C ILE A 27 6.19 0.13 0.64
N ILE A 28 6.09 -0.27 -0.61
CA ILE A 28 5.20 0.37 -1.61
C ILE A 28 3.93 -0.47 -1.65
N SER A 29 2.77 0.13 -1.40
CA SER A 29 1.51 -0.59 -1.23
C SER A 29 0.37 0.22 -1.82
N ASN A 30 -0.52 -0.43 -2.57
CA ASN A 30 -1.70 0.21 -3.15
C ASN A 30 -2.75 0.62 -2.09
N ASN A 31 -2.59 0.21 -0.84
CA ASN A 31 -3.49 0.55 0.26
C ASN A 31 -2.80 0.54 1.64
N CYS A 32 -3.57 0.67 2.72
CA CYS A 32 -3.10 0.80 4.10
C CYS A 32 -2.29 -0.37 4.67
N TRP A 33 -2.17 -1.52 3.98
CA TRP A 33 -1.45 -2.69 4.48
C TRP A 33 -0.01 -2.36 4.92
N GLY A 34 0.74 -1.61 4.10
CA GLY A 34 2.10 -1.20 4.42
C GLY A 34 2.17 -0.39 5.72
N GLY A 35 1.28 0.59 5.88
CA GLY A 35 1.16 1.37 7.11
C GLY A 35 0.91 0.51 8.35
N PHE A 36 0.06 -0.51 8.26
CA PHE A 36 -0.19 -1.45 9.36
C PHE A 36 1.03 -2.31 9.71
N VAL A 37 1.89 -2.64 8.75
CA VAL A 37 3.16 -3.33 9.02
C VAL A 37 4.10 -2.45 9.83
N TYR A 38 4.28 -1.19 9.46
CA TYR A 38 5.09 -0.24 10.25
C TYR A 38 4.51 -0.05 11.67
N GLN A 39 3.19 0.09 11.80
CA GLN A 39 2.53 0.22 13.10
C GLN A 39 2.71 -1.03 13.97
N LYS A 40 2.58 -2.23 13.39
CA LYS A 40 2.78 -3.51 14.09
C LYS A 40 4.15 -3.58 14.75
N PHE A 41 5.16 -3.03 14.09
CA PHE A 41 6.53 -3.00 14.59
C PHE A 41 6.89 -1.64 15.19
N ASN A 42 5.97 -0.71 15.44
CA ASN A 42 6.27 0.63 15.97
C ASN A 42 7.49 1.30 15.31
N LEU A 43 7.55 1.24 13.97
CA LEU A 43 8.62 1.82 13.16
C LEU A 43 8.17 3.16 12.56
N GLN A 44 9.13 4.06 12.35
CA GLN A 44 8.91 5.26 11.56
C GLN A 44 8.55 4.88 10.12
N TYR A 45 7.56 5.54 9.52
CA TYR A 45 7.22 5.32 8.12
C TYR A 45 8.37 5.77 7.22
N ARG A 46 8.91 4.84 6.43
CA ARG A 46 9.89 5.11 5.36
C ARG A 46 9.22 4.96 3.99
N THR A 47 7.93 5.27 3.93
CA THR A 47 7.08 5.09 2.76
C THR A 47 6.02 6.19 2.73
N PRO A 48 5.74 6.81 1.58
CA PRO A 48 4.65 7.78 1.46
C PRO A 48 3.27 7.10 1.40
N PHE A 49 3.20 5.79 1.15
CA PHE A 49 1.99 4.99 0.96
C PHE A 49 1.29 4.62 2.28
N VAL A 50 0.92 5.63 3.08
CA VAL A 50 0.32 5.46 4.41
C VAL A 50 -0.96 6.27 4.53
N GLY A 51 -2.06 5.61 4.89
CA GLY A 51 -3.36 6.27 5.05
C GLY A 51 -3.96 6.77 3.73
N LEU A 52 -3.58 6.11 2.64
CA LEU A 52 -4.04 6.35 1.29
C LEU A 52 -4.30 5.01 0.59
N PHE A 53 -5.01 5.08 -0.53
CA PHE A 53 -5.05 4.00 -1.51
C PHE A 53 -4.88 4.56 -2.93
N ILE A 54 -4.56 3.66 -3.85
CA ILE A 54 -4.41 3.92 -5.28
C ILE A 54 -5.20 2.82 -5.99
N PHE A 55 -6.12 3.19 -6.87
CA PHE A 55 -6.84 2.23 -7.70
C PHE A 55 -5.86 1.38 -8.50
N ALA A 56 -6.20 0.11 -8.73
CA ALA A 56 -5.30 -0.87 -9.31
C ALA A 56 -4.66 -0.43 -10.65
N PRO A 57 -5.41 0.14 -11.62
CA PRO A 57 -4.80 0.63 -12.87
C PRO A 57 -3.70 1.68 -12.64
N ASP A 58 -3.95 2.62 -11.73
CA ASP A 58 -3.04 3.73 -11.41
C ASP A 58 -1.83 3.26 -10.62
N TYR A 59 -2.03 2.24 -9.78
CA TYR A 59 -0.94 1.64 -9.04
C TYR A 59 0.03 0.89 -9.96
N ILE A 60 -0.48 0.18 -10.97
CA ILE A 60 0.38 -0.47 -11.96
C ILE A 60 1.12 0.56 -12.81
N GLU A 61 0.44 1.61 -13.29
CA GLU A 61 1.08 2.74 -14.00
C GLU A 61 2.19 3.39 -13.17
N LEU A 62 1.93 3.61 -11.88
CA LEU A 62 2.91 4.11 -10.93
C LEU A 62 4.12 3.20 -10.83
N LEU A 63 3.91 1.89 -10.70
CA LEU A 63 5.00 0.93 -10.53
C LEU A 63 5.83 0.71 -11.80
N GLU A 64 5.20 0.76 -12.98
CA GLU A 64 5.89 0.66 -14.27
C GLU A 64 6.81 1.87 -14.53
N ASN A 65 6.48 3.02 -13.94
CA ASN A 65 7.22 4.27 -14.10
C ASN A 65 7.73 4.83 -12.74
N PHE A 66 8.03 3.94 -11.79
CA PHE A 66 8.18 4.30 -10.37
C PHE A 66 9.25 5.37 -10.13
N ASP A 67 10.44 5.22 -10.70
CA ASP A 67 11.56 6.12 -10.46
C ASP A 67 11.26 7.56 -10.92
N ILE A 68 10.49 7.70 -11.99
CA ILE A 68 10.11 9.01 -12.55
C ILE A 68 8.92 9.60 -11.79
N LEU A 69 7.87 8.81 -11.57
CA LEU A 69 6.62 9.34 -11.03
C LEU A 69 6.73 9.70 -9.55
N ILE A 70 7.46 8.93 -8.74
CA ILE A 70 7.55 9.17 -7.29
C ILE A 70 8.20 10.51 -6.92
N GLU A 71 8.97 11.08 -7.85
CA GLU A 71 9.67 12.36 -7.69
C GLU A 71 8.83 13.56 -8.16
N LYS A 72 7.67 13.33 -8.80
CA LYS A 72 6.79 14.39 -9.26
C LYS A 72 6.05 15.06 -8.09
N LYS A 73 5.68 16.32 -8.30
CA LYS A 73 4.79 17.07 -7.41
C LYS A 73 3.37 16.50 -7.49
N LEU A 74 2.65 16.60 -6.38
CA LEU A 74 1.23 16.29 -6.32
C LEU A 74 0.41 17.45 -6.89
N PHE A 75 -0.59 17.14 -7.70
CA PHE A 75 -1.58 18.10 -8.18
C PHE A 75 -2.96 17.73 -7.66
N PHE A 76 -3.43 18.45 -6.64
CA PHE A 76 -4.73 18.15 -6.04
C PHE A 76 -5.89 18.52 -6.97
N ILE A 77 -6.85 17.61 -7.08
CA ILE A 77 -8.05 17.77 -7.91
C ILE A 77 -9.30 17.70 -7.02
N ASP A 78 -10.41 18.23 -7.52
CA ASP A 78 -11.71 18.05 -6.89
C ASP A 78 -12.28 16.67 -7.24
N ALA A 79 -13.05 16.05 -6.34
CA ALA A 79 -13.55 14.69 -6.56
C ALA A 79 -14.44 14.56 -7.80
N GLY A 80 -15.10 15.66 -8.21
CA GLY A 80 -15.86 15.71 -9.46
C GLY A 80 -15.01 15.57 -10.73
N SER A 81 -13.70 15.84 -10.64
CA SER A 81 -12.74 15.70 -11.74
C SER A 81 -11.96 14.39 -11.71
N SER A 82 -12.19 13.54 -10.70
CA SER A 82 -11.56 12.22 -10.60
C SER A 82 -12.10 11.31 -11.70
N LYS A 83 -11.21 10.56 -12.35
CA LYS A 83 -11.61 9.51 -13.31
C LYS A 83 -12.31 8.32 -12.63
N TYR A 84 -12.28 8.26 -11.31
CA TYR A 84 -12.98 7.29 -10.48
C TYR A 84 -14.27 7.85 -9.85
N LYS A 85 -14.76 9.02 -10.28
CA LYS A 85 -15.95 9.69 -9.73
C LYS A 85 -17.12 8.74 -9.44
N GLU A 86 -17.50 7.90 -10.41
CA GLU A 86 -18.64 6.99 -10.24
C GLU A 86 -18.39 5.95 -9.12
N GLU A 87 -17.17 5.43 -8.99
CA GLU A 87 -16.80 4.55 -7.86
C GLU A 87 -16.86 5.29 -6.53
N LEU A 88 -16.44 6.55 -6.51
CA LEU A 88 -16.50 7.36 -5.30
C LEU A 88 -17.95 7.58 -4.85
N ILE A 89 -18.86 7.81 -5.80
CA ILE A 89 -20.30 7.94 -5.52
C ILE A 89 -20.87 6.60 -5.03
N ASN A 90 -20.64 5.51 -5.76
CA ASN A 90 -21.18 4.18 -5.45
C ASN A 90 -20.71 3.67 -4.08
N ASN A 91 -19.45 3.96 -3.71
CA ASN A 91 -18.88 3.56 -2.43
C ASN A 91 -19.17 4.56 -1.29
N ASN A 92 -19.96 5.61 -1.54
CA ASN A 92 -20.24 6.69 -0.59
C ASN A 92 -18.93 7.28 -0.02
N THR A 93 -17.97 7.57 -0.89
CA THR A 93 -16.68 8.20 -0.56
C THR A 93 -16.41 9.51 -1.31
N PHE A 94 -17.35 9.94 -2.16
CA PHE A 94 -17.29 11.20 -2.88
C PHE A 94 -17.08 12.39 -1.92
N ASN A 95 -16.11 13.26 -2.23
CA ASN A 95 -15.72 14.43 -1.42
C ASN A 95 -15.33 14.16 0.04
N LYS A 96 -14.96 12.92 0.43
CA LYS A 96 -14.62 12.61 1.83
C LYS A 96 -13.13 12.78 2.18
N TYR A 97 -12.25 12.94 1.19
CA TYR A 97 -10.81 13.06 1.40
C TYR A 97 -10.13 13.75 0.20
N PRO A 98 -8.90 14.27 0.35
CA PRO A 98 -8.13 14.84 -0.75
C PRO A 98 -7.76 13.78 -1.81
N ILE A 99 -7.86 14.17 -3.09
CA ILE A 99 -7.39 13.38 -4.23
C ILE A 99 -6.32 14.21 -4.94
N ALA A 100 -5.18 13.60 -5.26
CA ALA A 100 -4.15 14.26 -6.05
C ALA A 100 -3.67 13.38 -7.20
N LYS A 101 -3.29 14.03 -8.29
CA LYS A 101 -2.57 13.40 -9.39
C LYS A 101 -1.07 13.43 -9.14
N LEU A 102 -0.41 12.33 -9.49
CA LEU A 102 1.04 12.21 -9.57
C LEU A 102 1.42 12.01 -11.05
N GLY A 103 1.94 13.06 -11.69
CA GLY A 103 1.95 13.13 -13.15
C GLY A 103 0.54 13.30 -13.72
N GLU A 104 0.31 12.83 -14.95
CA GLU A 104 -0.96 13.07 -15.66
C GLU A 104 -2.07 12.08 -15.27
N ASN A 105 -1.68 10.83 -15.01
CA ASN A 105 -2.60 9.69 -15.05
C ASN A 105 -2.79 8.96 -13.71
N VAL A 106 -1.96 9.18 -12.69
CA VAL A 106 -2.05 8.43 -11.42
C VAL A 106 -2.78 9.25 -10.37
N GLU A 107 -3.97 8.83 -9.95
CA GLU A 107 -4.73 9.41 -8.84
C GLU A 107 -4.41 8.70 -7.51
N ILE A 108 -4.09 9.49 -6.50
CA ILE A 108 -3.80 9.04 -5.14
C ILE A 108 -4.91 9.56 -4.22
N HIS A 109 -5.51 8.65 -3.47
CA HIS A 109 -6.68 8.92 -2.63
C HIS A 109 -6.29 8.92 -1.15
N PHE A 110 -6.21 10.11 -0.53
CA PHE A 110 -5.65 10.32 0.81
C PHE A 110 -6.68 10.11 1.95
N LEU A 111 -7.18 8.88 2.12
CA LEU A 111 -8.25 8.49 3.05
C LEU A 111 -8.15 9.02 4.50
N HIS A 112 -6.95 9.15 5.05
CA HIS A 112 -6.74 9.48 6.47
C HIS A 112 -6.12 10.87 6.67
N TYR A 113 -6.44 11.80 5.78
CA TYR A 113 -5.91 13.15 5.77
C TYR A 113 -7.04 14.17 5.79
N HIS A 114 -6.90 15.21 6.62
CA HIS A 114 -7.91 16.23 6.82
C HIS A 114 -7.83 17.36 5.78
N SER A 115 -6.64 17.60 5.20
CA SER A 115 -6.43 18.65 4.21
C SER A 115 -5.44 18.25 3.11
N LYS A 116 -5.51 18.98 1.98
CA LYS A 116 -4.55 18.87 0.86
C LYS A 116 -3.12 19.15 1.34
N GLU A 117 -2.95 20.17 2.18
CA GLU A 117 -1.66 20.54 2.78
C GLU A 117 -1.10 19.43 3.68
N GLU A 118 -1.92 18.80 4.54
CA GLU A 118 -1.48 17.70 5.39
C GLU A 118 -1.00 16.50 4.54
N ALA A 119 -1.75 16.19 3.47
CA ALA A 119 -1.42 15.14 2.53
C ALA A 119 -0.09 15.41 1.82
N GLU A 120 0.08 16.62 1.28
CA GLU A 120 1.30 17.02 0.57
C GLU A 120 2.54 17.01 1.46
N ASN A 121 2.47 17.64 2.63
CA ASN A 121 3.59 17.73 3.57
C ASN A 121 4.07 16.34 3.98
N LYS A 122 3.13 15.45 4.37
CA LYS A 122 3.48 14.07 4.76
C LYS A 122 3.94 13.23 3.58
N TRP A 123 3.38 13.42 2.38
CA TRP A 123 3.83 12.72 1.17
C TRP A 123 5.29 13.06 0.89
N ASN A 124 5.61 14.35 0.77
CA ASN A 124 6.97 14.84 0.49
C ASN A 124 7.98 14.42 1.57
N GLU A 125 7.65 14.58 2.86
CA GLU A 125 8.50 14.13 3.99
C GLU A 125 8.74 12.61 3.99
N ARG A 126 7.82 11.81 3.43
CA ARG A 126 7.95 10.35 3.38
C ARG A 126 8.63 9.87 2.10
N CYS A 127 8.45 10.56 0.98
CA CYS A 127 9.19 10.30 -0.25
C CYS A 127 10.70 10.42 -0.02
N SER A 128 11.15 11.44 0.73
CA SER A 128 12.57 11.62 1.06
C SER A 128 13.19 10.50 1.92
N ARG A 129 12.36 9.62 2.49
CA ARG A 129 12.80 8.47 3.31
C ARG A 129 12.79 7.13 2.57
N ILE A 130 12.37 7.12 1.30
CA ILE A 130 12.33 5.90 0.49
C ILE A 130 13.74 5.29 0.41
N ASN A 131 13.84 4.00 0.74
CA ASN A 131 15.04 3.21 0.50
C ASN A 131 14.84 2.34 -0.74
N ARG A 132 15.34 2.82 -1.87
CA ARG A 132 15.22 2.15 -3.17
C ARG A 132 15.91 0.78 -3.21
N ASP A 133 16.94 0.56 -2.39
CA ASP A 133 17.67 -0.71 -2.35
C ASP A 133 16.98 -1.78 -1.50
N ASN A 134 15.98 -1.40 -0.71
CA ASN A 134 15.33 -2.26 0.29
C ASN A 134 13.81 -2.12 0.22
N LEU A 135 13.27 -2.33 -0.99
CA LEU A 135 11.86 -2.26 -1.27
C LEU A 135 11.16 -3.60 -0.99
N LEU A 136 9.93 -3.51 -0.50
CA LEU A 136 8.92 -4.55 -0.60
C LEU A 136 7.70 -3.95 -1.31
N VAL A 137 7.40 -4.43 -2.51
CA VAL A 137 6.24 -3.96 -3.28
C VAL A 137 5.06 -4.89 -3.04
N LYS A 138 3.95 -4.34 -2.55
CA LYS A 138 2.73 -5.09 -2.24
C LYS A 138 1.60 -4.64 -3.15
N PHE A 139 0.83 -5.59 -3.66
CA PHE A 139 -0.42 -5.36 -4.38
C PHE A 139 -1.57 -6.19 -3.79
N SER A 140 -2.81 -5.85 -4.14
CA SER A 140 -3.99 -6.64 -3.82
C SER A 140 -5.01 -6.54 -4.95
N ASP A 141 -5.81 -7.58 -5.14
CA ASP A 141 -6.84 -7.68 -6.17
C ASP A 141 -8.10 -6.85 -5.89
N LYS A 142 -7.94 -5.63 -5.39
CA LYS A 142 -9.01 -4.69 -5.05
C LYS A 142 -8.99 -3.45 -5.93
N ASP A 143 -10.03 -2.64 -5.81
CA ASP A 143 -10.07 -1.28 -6.36
C ASP A 143 -9.87 -1.27 -7.89
N LYS A 144 -10.78 -1.96 -8.60
CA LYS A 144 -10.73 -2.18 -10.06
C LYS A 144 -9.55 -3.01 -10.54
N CYS A 145 -9.16 -4.02 -9.76
CA CYS A 145 -8.13 -4.94 -10.19
C CYS A 145 -8.70 -6.00 -11.13
N TYR A 146 -8.30 -5.94 -12.38
CA TYR A 146 -8.56 -6.98 -13.37
C TYR A 146 -7.39 -7.95 -13.45
N ASP A 147 -7.64 -9.17 -13.91
CA ASP A 147 -6.63 -10.24 -13.95
C ASP A 147 -5.36 -9.84 -14.74
N ASP A 148 -5.48 -9.01 -15.79
CA ASP A 148 -4.33 -8.49 -16.56
C ASP A 148 -3.36 -7.65 -15.72
N LEU A 149 -3.89 -6.87 -14.75
CA LEU A 149 -3.08 -6.04 -13.86
C LEU A 149 -2.24 -6.90 -12.91
N ILE A 150 -2.74 -8.06 -12.51
CA ILE A 150 -1.98 -9.03 -11.70
C ILE A 150 -0.85 -9.63 -12.54
N PHE A 151 -1.11 -9.98 -13.80
CA PHE A 151 -0.05 -10.46 -14.71
C PHE A 151 1.00 -9.39 -14.99
N ARG A 152 0.62 -8.11 -15.15
CA ARG A 152 1.55 -6.99 -15.30
C ARG A 152 2.39 -6.79 -14.05
N PHE A 153 1.76 -6.81 -12.87
CA PHE A 153 2.45 -6.74 -11.59
C PHE A 153 3.50 -7.85 -11.44
N ASP A 154 3.16 -9.07 -11.82
CA ASP A 154 4.07 -10.22 -11.75
C ASP A 154 5.28 -10.11 -12.70
N LYS A 155 5.20 -9.29 -13.75
CA LYS A 155 6.32 -9.04 -14.68
C LYS A 155 7.26 -7.90 -14.26
N LEU A 156 6.85 -7.03 -13.33
CA LEU A 156 7.66 -5.90 -12.87
C LEU A 156 9.02 -6.35 -12.28
N LYS A 157 10.08 -5.57 -12.49
CA LYS A 157 11.45 -5.95 -12.10
C LYS A 157 11.82 -5.63 -10.64
N PHE A 158 10.85 -5.56 -9.73
CA PHE A 158 11.13 -5.42 -8.30
C PHE A 158 11.60 -6.76 -7.71
N LYS A 159 12.74 -6.75 -7.00
CA LYS A 159 13.33 -7.94 -6.37
C LYS A 159 12.36 -8.63 -5.40
N ASN A 160 11.73 -7.85 -4.53
CA ASN A 160 10.81 -8.36 -3.52
C ASN A 160 9.41 -7.79 -3.76
N LYS A 161 8.48 -8.65 -4.16
CA LYS A 161 7.09 -8.25 -4.41
C LYS A 161 6.09 -9.35 -4.08
N ILE A 162 4.93 -8.95 -3.59
CA ILE A 162 3.83 -9.83 -3.20
C ILE A 162 2.49 -9.25 -3.67
N CYS A 163 1.57 -10.10 -4.08
CA CYS A 163 0.20 -9.73 -4.43
C CYS A 163 -0.77 -10.64 -3.68
N PHE A 164 -1.65 -10.07 -2.87
CA PHE A 164 -2.70 -10.86 -2.23
C PHE A 164 -3.91 -10.98 -3.17
N SER A 165 -4.40 -12.20 -3.37
CA SER A 165 -5.59 -12.43 -4.19
C SER A 165 -6.53 -13.49 -3.63
N ALA A 166 -7.82 -13.33 -3.90
CA ALA A 166 -8.87 -14.30 -3.67
C ALA A 166 -8.81 -15.43 -4.71
N LYS A 167 -8.35 -15.11 -5.93
CA LYS A 167 -8.19 -16.06 -7.04
C LYS A 167 -6.77 -16.64 -7.07
N GLU A 168 -6.65 -17.83 -7.64
CA GLU A 168 -5.36 -18.49 -7.87
C GLU A 168 -4.78 -18.10 -9.24
N PHE A 169 -3.51 -17.69 -9.26
CA PHE A 169 -2.77 -17.36 -10.48
C PHE A 169 -1.51 -18.23 -10.57
N LYS A 170 -1.66 -19.48 -11.02
CA LYS A 170 -0.59 -20.50 -11.00
C LYS A 170 0.69 -20.11 -11.75
N SER A 171 0.58 -19.26 -12.77
CA SER A 171 1.73 -18.76 -13.53
C SER A 171 2.47 -17.60 -12.87
N CYS A 172 1.89 -16.97 -11.84
CA CYS A 172 2.44 -15.79 -11.20
C CYS A 172 3.23 -16.17 -9.93
N LYS A 173 4.48 -15.71 -9.83
CA LYS A 173 5.35 -16.02 -8.68
C LYS A 173 5.09 -15.12 -7.48
N SER A 174 4.57 -13.92 -7.71
CA SER A 174 4.31 -12.93 -6.67
C SER A 174 2.96 -13.10 -5.96
N VAL A 175 2.06 -13.92 -6.50
CA VAL A 175 0.70 -14.06 -5.99
C VAL A 175 0.65 -15.00 -4.79
N ILE A 176 -0.03 -14.54 -3.74
CA ILE A 176 -0.35 -15.30 -2.53
C ILE A 176 -1.87 -15.35 -2.44
N THR A 177 -2.42 -16.54 -2.66
CA THR A 177 -3.87 -16.76 -2.64
C THR A 177 -4.37 -16.94 -1.21
N LEU A 178 -5.29 -16.08 -0.79
CA LEU A 178 -5.92 -16.13 0.55
C LEU A 178 -7.19 -16.96 0.44
N ARG A 179 -7.07 -18.25 0.80
CA ARG A 179 -8.12 -19.27 0.64
C ARG A 179 -9.40 -18.99 1.41
N GLU A 180 -9.36 -18.11 2.41
CA GLU A 180 -10.56 -17.59 3.09
C GLU A 180 -11.52 -16.86 2.15
N PHE A 181 -11.02 -16.40 1.00
CA PHE A 181 -11.78 -15.67 -0.01
C PHE A 181 -11.97 -16.49 -1.28
N SER A 182 -11.82 -17.82 -1.21
CA SER A 182 -12.06 -18.67 -2.38
C SER A 182 -13.50 -18.51 -2.88
N GLY A 183 -13.65 -18.11 -4.14
CA GLY A 183 -14.96 -17.82 -4.76
C GLY A 183 -15.42 -16.37 -4.62
N GLU A 184 -14.73 -15.54 -3.84
CA GLU A 184 -14.96 -14.10 -3.79
C GLU A 184 -14.24 -13.41 -4.97
N GLU A 185 -14.73 -12.22 -5.33
CA GLU A 185 -14.11 -11.41 -6.38
C GLU A 185 -12.72 -10.90 -5.98
N PHE A 186 -12.54 -10.58 -4.69
CA PHE A 186 -11.31 -9.99 -4.16
C PHE A 186 -11.12 -10.24 -2.65
N VAL A 187 -9.89 -10.03 -2.16
CA VAL A 187 -9.57 -10.16 -0.73
C VAL A 187 -10.12 -9.00 0.10
N LYS A 188 -11.03 -9.26 1.04
CA LYS A 188 -11.46 -8.27 2.03
C LYS A 188 -10.51 -8.25 3.24
N ASP A 189 -10.18 -7.06 3.76
CA ASP A 189 -9.32 -6.88 4.94
C ASP A 189 -8.08 -7.79 5.02
N GLU A 190 -7.22 -7.80 3.99
CA GLU A 190 -6.08 -8.71 3.88
C GLU A 190 -5.12 -8.65 5.09
N TRP A 191 -5.07 -7.50 5.76
CA TRP A 191 -4.28 -7.25 6.96
C TRP A 191 -4.66 -8.15 8.15
N ARG A 192 -5.86 -8.76 8.13
CA ARG A 192 -6.31 -9.74 9.14
C ARG A 192 -5.80 -11.15 8.85
N TYR A 193 -5.65 -11.52 7.58
CA TYR A 193 -5.45 -12.92 7.15
C TYR A 193 -4.02 -13.23 6.68
N TYR A 194 -3.27 -12.22 6.20
CA TYR A 194 -1.96 -12.44 5.57
C TYR A 194 -0.97 -13.26 6.43
N LYS A 195 -1.08 -13.19 7.76
CA LYS A 195 -0.17 -13.86 8.71
C LYS A 195 -0.23 -15.39 8.62
N LYS A 196 -1.31 -15.96 8.08
CA LYS A 196 -1.42 -17.39 7.80
C LYS A 196 -0.53 -17.84 6.64
N TYR A 197 -0.19 -16.92 5.75
CA TYR A 197 0.53 -17.20 4.51
C TYR A 197 1.97 -16.67 4.55
N ILE A 198 2.21 -15.56 5.26
CA ILE A 198 3.54 -14.98 5.37
C ILE A 198 3.93 -14.69 6.82
N ASN A 199 5.16 -15.05 7.15
CA ASN A 199 5.85 -14.50 8.31
C ASN A 199 6.48 -13.16 7.93
N ILE A 200 5.75 -12.07 8.16
CA ILE A 200 6.19 -10.72 7.77
C ILE A 200 7.55 -10.33 8.36
N LYS A 201 7.89 -10.79 9.58
CA LYS A 201 9.20 -10.50 10.18
C LYS A 201 10.32 -11.21 9.40
N LYS A 202 10.12 -12.47 9.04
CA LYS A 202 11.06 -13.25 8.22
C LYS A 202 11.23 -12.63 6.83
N LEU A 203 10.12 -12.25 6.19
CA LEU A 203 10.12 -11.59 4.88
C LEU A 203 10.88 -10.26 4.92
N LEU A 204 10.61 -9.40 5.91
CA LEU A 204 11.32 -8.13 6.05
C LEU A 204 12.82 -8.35 6.26
N ASN A 205 13.20 -9.33 7.08
CA ASN A 205 14.62 -9.65 7.31
C ASN A 205 15.34 -10.15 6.04
N SER A 206 14.63 -10.73 5.06
CA SER A 206 15.24 -11.29 3.85
C SER A 206 15.39 -10.31 2.69
N LEU A 207 14.81 -9.10 2.76
CA LEU A 207 14.77 -8.18 1.60
C LEU A 207 16.16 -7.81 1.02
N ASN A 208 17.17 -7.72 1.88
CA ASN A 208 18.56 -7.37 1.53
C ASN A 208 19.51 -8.57 1.47
N THR A 209 18.96 -9.79 1.49
CA THR A 209 19.74 -11.03 1.24
C THR A 209 19.55 -11.42 -0.21
#